data_AF-A0A9J6DFR2-F1
#
_entry.id   AF-A0A9J6DFR2-F1
#
_cell.length_a   1.000
_cell.length_b   1.000
_cell.length_c   1.000
_cell.angle_alpha   90.00
_cell.angle_beta   90.00
_cell.angle_gamma   90.00
#
_symmetry.space_group_name_H-M   'P 1'
#
loop_
_entity.id
_entity.type
_entity.pdbx_description
1 polymer ?
#
loop_
_entity_poly.entity_id
_entity_poly.type
_entity_poly.pdbx_seq_one_letter_code
_entity_poly.pdbx_strand_id
1 'polypeptide(L)'
;MGQVLRLQVFAAFPYAVGISDTNNDTIFECLSATRKDFDPVAKTVTYVWSLSDGPGKRKHVGFHHTAGATPDATNFTVGKSTIMEVAYIVWSDYKDCAITDVPHFAEQCTLWVSKAVEDLVPLYCLKQFHDVCGVVVPLHDSDLCEDDENDEEDDDDGY
;
A
#
# COMPACT_ATOMS: atom_id res chain seq x y z
N MET A 1 8.08 -13.25 -18.45
CA MET A 1 8.10 -12.08 -17.55
C MET A 1 9.22 -12.29 -16.54
N GLY A 2 9.99 -11.25 -16.22
CA GLY A 2 11.03 -11.33 -15.20
C GLY A 2 10.41 -11.46 -13.80
N GLN A 3 11.18 -11.99 -12.85
CA GLN A 3 10.75 -12.11 -11.47
C GLN A 3 10.65 -10.73 -10.80
N VAL A 4 9.57 -10.48 -10.05
CA VAL A 4 9.40 -9.23 -9.28
C VAL A 4 10.28 -9.27 -8.04
N LEU A 5 10.97 -8.16 -7.75
CA LEU A 5 11.86 -8.01 -6.60
C LEU A 5 11.25 -7.04 -5.59
N ARG A 6 10.67 -7.56 -4.51
CA ARG A 6 9.96 -6.71 -3.53
C ARG A 6 10.80 -5.59 -2.92
N LEU A 7 12.11 -5.81 -2.72
CA LEU A 7 12.98 -4.78 -2.14
C LEU A 7 13.16 -3.60 -3.09
N GLN A 8 13.15 -3.84 -4.41
CA GLN A 8 13.21 -2.74 -5.38
C GLN A 8 11.91 -1.95 -5.40
N VAL A 9 10.77 -2.65 -5.27
CA VAL A 9 9.46 -1.99 -5.12
C VAL A 9 9.44 -1.17 -3.84
N PHE A 10 9.77 -1.75 -2.69
CA PHE A 10 9.83 -0.99 -1.44
C PHE A 10 10.77 0.21 -1.51
N ALA A 11 11.91 0.10 -2.21
CA ALA A 11 12.82 1.22 -2.45
C ALA A 11 12.19 2.32 -3.30
N ALA A 12 11.48 1.96 -4.38
CA ALA A 12 10.86 2.87 -5.35
C ALA A 12 9.62 3.60 -4.82
N PHE A 13 8.89 3.01 -3.88
CA PHE A 13 7.62 3.55 -3.36
C PHE A 13 7.74 3.99 -1.89
N PRO A 14 8.43 5.10 -1.56
CA PRO A 14 8.44 5.64 -0.19
C PRO A 14 7.06 6.18 0.22
N TYR A 15 6.25 6.60 -0.74
CA TYR A 15 4.84 6.94 -0.59
C TYR A 15 4.07 6.30 -1.75
N ALA A 16 2.92 5.73 -1.45
CA ALA A 16 2.03 5.16 -2.46
C ALA A 16 0.56 5.39 -2.10
N VAL A 17 -0.28 5.55 -3.13
CA VAL A 17 -1.73 5.67 -3.01
C VAL A 17 -2.39 4.45 -3.62
N GLY A 18 -3.36 3.87 -2.92
CA GLY A 18 -4.22 2.82 -3.42
C GLY A 18 -5.28 3.40 -4.36
N ILE A 19 -5.25 3.03 -5.63
CA ILE A 19 -6.13 3.58 -6.67
C ILE A 19 -7.36 2.71 -6.91
N SER A 20 -7.20 1.39 -6.78
CA SER A 20 -8.25 0.44 -7.10
C SER A 20 -7.97 -0.89 -6.43
N ASP A 21 -9.02 -1.60 -6.05
CA ASP A 21 -8.98 -2.97 -5.57
C ASP A 21 -10.06 -3.82 -6.27
N THR A 22 -10.20 -5.07 -5.81
CA THR A 22 -11.11 -6.06 -6.38
C THR A 22 -12.45 -6.15 -5.66
N ASN A 23 -12.67 -5.39 -4.59
CA ASN A 23 -13.94 -5.39 -3.85
C ASN A 23 -14.47 -3.96 -3.71
N ASN A 24 -15.72 -3.79 -3.29
CA ASN A 24 -16.31 -2.45 -3.09
C ASN A 24 -16.52 -2.24 -1.59
N ASP A 25 -15.47 -2.47 -0.80
CA ASP A 25 -15.48 -2.05 0.59
C ASP A 25 -14.99 -0.60 0.70
N THR A 26 -15.53 0.13 1.68
CA THR A 26 -15.18 1.54 1.88
C THR A 26 -13.91 1.69 2.73
N ILE A 27 -13.24 0.59 3.11
CA ILE A 27 -12.11 0.66 4.06
C ILE A 27 -10.85 1.20 3.38
N PHE A 28 -10.73 0.97 2.08
CA PHE A 28 -9.62 1.42 1.25
C PHE A 28 -9.91 2.72 0.49
N GLU A 29 -11.04 3.35 0.77
CA GLU A 29 -11.31 4.71 0.30
C GLU A 29 -10.17 5.63 0.76
N CYS A 30 -9.53 6.30 -0.20
CA CYS A 30 -8.35 7.15 0.01
C CYS A 30 -7.15 6.44 0.66
N LEU A 31 -7.00 5.13 0.48
CA LEU A 31 -5.88 4.37 1.03
C LEU A 31 -4.54 4.97 0.61
N SER A 32 -3.66 5.21 1.58
CA SER A 32 -2.28 5.60 1.30
C SER A 32 -1.31 4.86 2.22
N ALA A 33 -0.07 4.70 1.77
CA ALA A 33 0.99 4.02 2.48
C ALA A 33 2.25 4.90 2.50
N THR A 34 2.72 5.23 3.70
CA THR A 34 3.97 5.98 3.91
C THR A 34 5.03 5.09 4.53
N ARG A 35 6.19 4.98 3.89
CA ARG A 35 7.34 4.21 4.39
C ARG A 35 7.97 4.95 5.56
N LYS A 36 8.00 4.33 6.73
CA LYS A 36 8.63 4.90 7.94
C LYS A 36 10.05 4.39 8.16
N ASP A 37 10.31 3.13 7.82
CA ASP A 37 11.64 2.53 7.98
C ASP A 37 11.95 1.58 6.80
N PHE A 38 13.21 1.49 6.40
CA PHE A 38 13.66 0.61 5.34
C PHE A 38 15.12 0.19 5.52
N ASP A 39 15.33 -1.11 5.78
CA ASP A 39 16.66 -1.71 5.85
C ASP A 39 16.83 -2.73 4.70
N PRO A 40 17.57 -2.40 3.64
CA PRO A 40 17.78 -3.31 2.51
C PRO A 40 18.72 -4.49 2.86
N VAL A 41 19.54 -4.38 3.92
CA VAL A 41 20.46 -5.42 4.38
C VAL A 41 19.71 -6.47 5.21
N ALA A 42 18.94 -6.02 6.20
CA ALA A 42 18.03 -6.88 6.97
C ALA A 42 16.80 -7.30 6.15
N LYS A 43 16.56 -6.62 5.02
CA LYS A 43 15.46 -6.84 4.09
C LYS A 43 14.08 -6.61 4.72
N THR A 44 13.99 -5.58 5.54
CA THR A 44 12.79 -5.17 6.29
C THR A 44 12.30 -3.81 5.81
N VAL A 45 11.00 -3.60 5.88
CA VAL A 45 10.37 -2.30 5.63
C VAL A 45 9.19 -2.13 6.57
N THR A 46 8.98 -0.91 7.08
CA THR A 46 7.77 -0.56 7.81
C THR A 46 7.02 0.51 7.03
N TYR A 47 5.76 0.21 6.71
CA TYR A 47 4.81 1.20 6.22
C TYR A 47 3.81 1.57 7.30
N VAL A 48 3.28 2.78 7.24
CA VAL A 48 2.05 3.15 7.91
C VAL A 48 1.00 3.35 6.83
N TRP A 49 -0.06 2.56 6.89
CA TRP A 49 -1.22 2.71 6.03
C TRP A 49 -2.19 3.69 6.68
N SER A 50 -2.66 4.66 5.93
CA SER A 50 -3.82 5.49 6.25
C SER A 50 -5.04 4.79 5.64
N LEU A 51 -5.98 4.37 6.49
CA LEU A 51 -7.23 3.68 6.12
C LEU A 51 -8.44 4.55 6.48
N SER A 52 -9.57 4.33 5.82
CA SER A 52 -10.84 4.98 6.19
C SER A 52 -11.37 4.40 7.51
N ASP A 53 -11.80 5.27 8.43
CA ASP A 53 -12.48 4.93 9.70
C ASP A 53 -13.83 5.65 9.83
N GLY A 54 -14.49 5.87 8.68
CA GLY A 54 -15.73 6.60 8.54
C GLY A 54 -15.54 7.99 7.90
N PRO A 55 -16.65 8.74 7.70
CA PRO A 55 -16.61 10.00 6.95
C PRO A 55 -15.62 11.01 7.54
N GLY A 56 -14.62 11.39 6.74
CA GLY A 56 -13.57 12.34 7.14
C GLY A 56 -12.66 11.86 8.26
N LYS A 57 -12.65 10.57 8.60
CA LYS A 57 -11.81 10.00 9.65
C LYS A 57 -10.82 9.01 9.08
N ARG A 58 -9.56 9.15 9.51
CA ARG A 58 -8.46 8.28 9.11
C ARG A 58 -7.95 7.46 10.28
N LYS A 59 -7.59 6.22 10.01
CA LYS A 59 -6.89 5.34 10.96
C LYS A 59 -5.54 4.95 10.39
N HIS A 60 -4.51 5.16 11.20
CA HIS A 60 -3.15 4.81 10.83
C HIS A 60 -2.74 3.47 11.42
N VAL A 61 -2.31 2.54 10.57
CA VAL A 61 -1.93 1.18 10.97
C VAL A 61 -0.55 0.85 10.44
N GLY A 62 0.34 0.39 11.32
CA GLY A 62 1.67 -0.07 10.93
C GLY A 62 1.63 -1.44 10.26
N PHE A 63 2.31 -1.56 9.12
CA PHE A 63 2.56 -2.82 8.43
C PHE A 63 4.06 -3.08 8.45
N HIS A 64 4.46 -4.16 9.15
CA HIS A 64 5.86 -4.51 9.35
C HIS A 64 6.23 -5.68 8.46
N HIS A 65 7.02 -5.41 7.43
CA HIS A 65 7.34 -6.38 6.40
C HIS A 65 8.74 -6.97 6.59
N THR A 66 8.85 -8.26 6.31
CA THR A 66 10.10 -9.01 6.23
C THR A 66 10.16 -9.81 4.92
N ALA A 67 11.28 -10.52 4.70
CA ALA A 67 11.45 -11.37 3.53
C ALA A 67 10.49 -12.58 3.55
N GLY A 68 9.74 -12.76 2.47
CA GLY A 68 8.97 -13.98 2.22
C GLY A 68 9.81 -15.09 1.58
N ALA A 69 9.14 -16.19 1.22
CA ALA A 69 9.77 -17.38 0.64
C ALA A 69 10.28 -17.17 -0.80
N THR A 70 9.69 -16.22 -1.54
CA THR A 70 10.08 -15.84 -2.90
C THR A 70 10.44 -14.35 -2.97
N PRO A 71 11.19 -13.91 -3.99
CA PRO A 71 11.60 -12.51 -4.13
C PRO A 71 10.45 -11.50 -4.22
N ASP A 72 9.28 -11.93 -4.67
CA ASP A 72 8.03 -11.19 -4.79
C ASP A 72 7.13 -11.28 -3.55
N ALA A 73 7.38 -12.24 -2.64
CA ALA A 73 6.60 -12.42 -1.42
C ALA A 73 7.16 -11.62 -0.24
N THR A 74 6.27 -11.06 0.57
CA THR A 74 6.59 -10.41 1.84
C THR A 74 5.76 -11.02 2.95
N ASN A 75 6.42 -11.41 4.04
CA ASN A 75 5.72 -11.69 5.28
C ASN A 75 5.44 -10.36 5.97
N PHE A 76 4.27 -10.19 6.57
CA PHE A 76 3.94 -8.97 7.31
C PHE A 76 3.16 -9.24 8.59
N THR A 77 3.28 -8.32 9.54
CA THR A 77 2.38 -8.21 10.71
C THR A 77 1.74 -6.83 10.74
N VAL A 78 0.58 -6.73 11.38
CA VAL A 78 -0.24 -5.52 11.41
C VAL A 78 -0.32 -4.96 12.84
N GLY A 79 0.07 -3.70 13.02
CA GLY A 79 0.13 -3.02 14.30
C GLY A 79 0.94 -3.80 15.32
N LYS A 80 0.33 -4.12 16.47
CA LYS A 80 0.94 -4.90 17.55
C LYS A 80 0.68 -6.40 17.43
N SER A 81 0.02 -6.85 16.36
CA SER A 81 -0.25 -8.27 16.14
C SER A 81 1.05 -9.05 15.94
N THR A 82 1.08 -10.28 16.47
CA THR A 82 2.15 -11.26 16.21
C THR A 82 1.75 -12.29 15.16
N ILE A 83 0.52 -12.20 14.64
CA ILE A 83 0.05 -13.05 13.56
C ILE A 83 0.73 -12.59 12.27
N MET A 84 1.46 -13.51 11.65
CA MET A 84 2.17 -13.27 10.40
C MET A 84 1.33 -13.71 9.22
N GLU A 85 1.19 -12.82 8.25
CA GLU A 85 0.51 -13.04 6.98
C GLU A 85 1.51 -12.91 5.82
N VAL A 86 1.11 -13.32 4.62
CA VAL A 86 1.98 -13.28 3.43
C VAL A 86 1.27 -12.53 2.32
N ALA A 87 1.87 -11.46 1.84
CA ALA A 87 1.42 -10.71 0.67
C ALA A 87 2.39 -10.94 -0.49
N TYR A 88 1.91 -10.75 -1.72
CA TYR A 88 2.70 -10.88 -2.93
C TYR A 88 2.68 -9.58 -3.72
N ILE A 89 3.81 -9.21 -4.31
CA ILE A 89 3.87 -8.16 -5.32
C ILE A 89 3.83 -8.83 -6.68
N VAL A 90 2.63 -8.91 -7.23
CA VAL A 90 2.34 -9.67 -8.45
C VAL A 90 2.87 -8.98 -9.71
N TRP A 91 3.01 -7.65 -9.67
CA TRP A 91 3.61 -6.89 -10.76
C TRP A 91 4.09 -5.51 -10.28
N SER A 92 5.15 -4.96 -10.91
CA SER A 92 5.53 -3.54 -10.79
C SER A 92 6.41 -3.13 -11.97
N ASP A 93 6.34 -1.86 -12.33
CA ASP A 93 7.31 -1.19 -13.21
C ASP A 93 8.51 -0.60 -12.45
N TYR A 94 8.50 -0.71 -11.11
CA TYR A 94 9.47 -0.14 -10.18
C TYR A 94 9.57 1.39 -10.21
N LYS A 95 8.52 2.09 -10.68
CA LYS A 95 8.54 3.55 -10.82
C LYS A 95 7.18 4.18 -10.54
N ASP A 96 6.18 3.91 -11.37
CA ASP A 96 4.90 4.58 -11.32
C ASP A 96 3.87 3.74 -10.57
N CYS A 97 3.87 2.42 -10.72
CA CYS A 97 2.86 1.56 -10.11
C CYS A 97 3.30 0.14 -9.74
N ALA A 98 2.61 -0.42 -8.75
CA ALA A 98 2.78 -1.78 -8.28
C ALA A 98 1.41 -2.39 -8.00
N ILE A 99 1.29 -3.70 -8.19
CA ILE A 99 0.09 -4.46 -7.89
C ILE A 99 0.45 -5.46 -6.80
N THR A 100 -0.33 -5.45 -5.73
CA THR A 100 -0.14 -6.35 -4.60
C THR A 100 -1.35 -7.23 -4.42
N ASP A 101 -1.12 -8.46 -4.00
CA ASP A 101 -2.14 -9.37 -3.49
C ASP A 101 -1.94 -9.51 -1.98
N VAL A 102 -2.91 -9.03 -1.20
CA VAL A 102 -2.83 -8.92 0.26
C VAL A 102 -3.99 -9.69 0.88
N PRO A 103 -3.76 -10.75 1.68
CA PRO A 103 -4.82 -11.56 2.28
C PRO A 103 -5.58 -10.84 3.40
N HIS A 104 -5.08 -9.69 3.85
CA HIS A 104 -5.64 -8.88 4.92
C HIS A 104 -6.83 -8.06 4.41
N PHE A 105 -7.92 -7.99 5.20
CA PHE A 105 -9.21 -7.40 4.79
C PHE A 105 -9.85 -8.08 3.57
N ALA A 106 -9.92 -9.42 3.57
CA ALA A 106 -10.63 -10.25 2.59
C ALA A 106 -9.99 -10.38 1.20
N GLU A 107 -8.68 -10.70 1.16
CA GLU A 107 -7.90 -11.04 -0.06
C GLU A 107 -8.10 -10.06 -1.21
N GLN A 108 -7.24 -9.04 -1.24
CA GLN A 108 -7.40 -7.90 -2.11
C GLN A 108 -6.21 -7.75 -3.06
N CYS A 109 -6.52 -7.75 -4.35
CA CYS A 109 -5.59 -7.33 -5.39
C CYS A 109 -5.69 -5.82 -5.51
N THR A 110 -4.66 -5.08 -5.11
CA THR A 110 -4.67 -3.61 -5.03
C THR A 110 -3.67 -3.00 -5.99
N LEU A 111 -4.10 -1.99 -6.75
CA LEU A 111 -3.23 -1.13 -7.53
C LEU A 111 -2.71 0.03 -6.66
N TRP A 112 -1.40 0.08 -6.52
CA TRP A 112 -0.67 1.18 -5.88
C TRP A 112 0.01 2.03 -6.93
N VAL A 113 -0.01 3.35 -6.74
CA VAL A 113 0.75 4.29 -7.56
C VAL A 113 1.67 5.16 -6.72
N SER A 114 2.75 5.63 -7.30
CA SER A 114 3.64 6.58 -6.63
C SER A 114 3.00 7.97 -6.56
N LYS A 115 3.43 8.78 -5.59
CA LYS A 115 2.94 10.15 -5.41
C LYS A 115 2.96 10.98 -6.70
N ALA A 116 3.98 10.78 -7.53
CA ALA A 116 4.19 11.57 -8.74
C ALA A 116 3.09 11.42 -9.80
N VAL A 117 2.26 10.37 -9.72
CA VAL A 117 1.23 10.06 -10.71
C VAL A 117 -0.14 9.78 -10.10
N GLU A 118 -0.36 10.15 -8.83
CA GLU A 118 -1.61 9.89 -8.11
C GLU A 118 -2.81 10.61 -8.75
N ASP A 119 -2.64 11.88 -9.12
CA ASP A 119 -3.68 12.68 -9.79
C ASP A 119 -3.93 12.25 -11.25
N LEU A 120 -2.94 11.63 -11.89
CA LEU A 120 -2.99 11.24 -13.30
C LEU A 120 -2.37 9.87 -13.50
N VAL A 121 -3.11 8.85 -13.05
CA VAL A 121 -2.68 7.45 -13.13
C VAL A 121 -2.44 7.04 -14.58
N PRO A 122 -1.25 6.54 -14.94
CA PRO A 122 -0.95 6.14 -16.30
C PRO A 122 -1.86 5.00 -16.77
N LEU A 123 -2.37 5.10 -18.00
CA LEU A 123 -3.27 4.08 -18.58
C LEU A 123 -2.68 2.67 -18.57
N TYR A 124 -1.35 2.53 -18.66
CA TYR A 124 -0.71 1.22 -18.61
C TYR A 124 -0.80 0.58 -17.22
N CYS A 125 -0.82 1.35 -16.13
CA CYS A 125 -1.02 0.84 -14.77
C CYS A 125 -2.42 0.24 -14.62
N LEU A 126 -3.44 0.96 -15.10
CA LEU A 126 -4.83 0.49 -15.09
C LEU A 126 -5.01 -0.76 -15.96
N LYS A 127 -4.42 -0.76 -17.15
CA LYS A 127 -4.47 -1.93 -18.04
C LYS A 127 -3.80 -3.15 -17.40
N GLN A 128 -2.63 -2.95 -16.80
CA GLN A 128 -1.91 -4.03 -16.15
C GLN A 128 -2.66 -4.56 -14.93
N PHE A 129 -3.33 -3.69 -14.18
CA PHE A 129 -4.21 -4.07 -13.08
C PHE A 129 -5.37 -4.92 -13.56
N HIS A 130 -6.06 -4.50 -14.61
CA HIS A 130 -7.12 -5.30 -15.25
C HIS A 130 -6.59 -6.65 -15.75
N ASP A 131 -5.41 -6.69 -16.39
CA ASP A 131 -4.83 -7.92 -16.92
C ASP A 131 -4.40 -8.91 -15.80
N VAL A 132 -4.05 -8.41 -14.61
CA VAL A 132 -3.58 -9.20 -13.47
C VAL A 132 -4.71 -9.60 -12.52
N CYS A 133 -5.57 -8.66 -12.14
CA CYS A 133 -6.60 -8.83 -11.11
C CYS A 133 -8.02 -8.99 -11.69
N GLY A 134 -8.24 -8.66 -12.96
CA GLY A 134 -9.54 -8.72 -13.62
C GLY A 134 -10.43 -7.50 -13.34
N VAL A 135 -11.37 -7.62 -12.39
CA VAL A 135 -12.39 -6.59 -12.11
C VAL A 135 -11.77 -5.39 -11.39
N VAL A 136 -12.16 -4.18 -11.82
CA VAL A 136 -11.63 -2.90 -11.33
C VAL A 136 -12.72 -2.17 -10.54
N VAL A 137 -12.50 -1.94 -9.24
CA VAL A 137 -13.32 -1.03 -8.43
C VAL A 137 -12.44 0.18 -8.02
N PRO A 138 -12.78 1.43 -8.43
CA PRO A 138 -11.98 2.60 -8.05
C PRO A 138 -12.03 2.85 -6.54
N LEU A 139 -10.86 3.08 -5.93
CA LEU A 139 -10.67 3.40 -4.51
C LEU A 139 -10.30 4.86 -4.24
N HIS A 140 -9.82 5.56 -5.26
CA HIS A 140 -9.33 6.92 -5.15
C HIS A 140 -10.15 7.86 -6.03
N ASP A 141 -10.75 8.86 -5.38
CA ASP A 141 -11.34 10.02 -6.01
C ASP A 141 -10.64 11.25 -5.39
N SER A 142 -9.81 11.92 -6.19
CA SER A 142 -9.03 13.08 -5.75
C SER A 142 -9.89 14.21 -5.20
N ASP A 143 -11.18 14.27 -5.59
CA ASP A 143 -12.12 15.27 -5.08
C ASP A 143 -12.66 14.94 -3.68
N LEU A 144 -12.46 13.69 -3.21
CA LEU A 144 -12.92 13.20 -1.90
C LEU A 144 -11.77 12.91 -0.93
N CYS A 145 -10.57 12.70 -1.45
CA CYS A 145 -9.36 12.42 -0.67
C CYS A 145 -8.61 13.72 -0.38
N GLU A 146 -9.01 14.47 0.64
CA GLU A 146 -8.22 15.58 1.15
C GLU A 146 -6.95 15.06 1.85
N ASP A 147 -5.78 15.58 1.47
CA ASP A 147 -4.53 15.33 2.17
C ASP A 147 -4.60 16.01 3.55
N ASP A 148 -4.55 15.22 4.63
CA ASP A 148 -4.34 15.73 5.99
C ASP A 148 -2.91 16.27 6.13
N GLU A 149 -2.65 17.46 5.57
CA GLU A 149 -1.55 18.32 6.01
C GLU A 149 -1.94 18.95 7.34
N ASN A 150 -1.88 18.17 8.43
CA ASN A 150 -1.60 18.60 9.81
C ASN A 150 -1.94 17.44 10.75
N ASP A 151 -0.93 16.86 11.39
CA ASP A 151 -1.00 16.56 12.81
C ASP A 151 0.44 16.58 13.33
N GLU A 152 0.75 17.70 13.97
CA GLU A 152 1.98 18.00 14.70
C GLU A 152 2.20 16.93 15.79
N GLU A 153 3.48 16.77 16.15
CA GLU A 153 3.93 15.92 17.25
C GLU A 153 3.25 16.33 18.58
N ASP A 154 2.28 15.55 19.06
CA ASP A 154 1.86 15.60 20.46
C ASP A 154 2.74 14.65 21.29
N ASP A 155 3.96 15.13 21.57
CA ASP A 155 4.70 14.77 22.79
C ASP A 155 3.92 15.34 23.99
N ASP A 156 3.05 14.52 24.62
CA ASP A 156 2.50 14.82 25.95
C ASP A 156 3.23 14.01 27.03
N ASP A 157 4.28 14.62 27.57
CA ASP A 157 4.87 14.32 28.87
C ASP A 157 3.92 14.79 29.99
N GLY A 158 3.35 13.89 30.82
CA GLY A 158 2.43 14.37 31.85
C GLY A 158 1.94 13.42 32.97
N TYR A 159 2.85 13.03 33.87
CA TYR A 159 2.65 12.51 35.26
C TYR A 159 1.97 11.16 35.52
#